data_AF-A0A927VCY5-F1
#
_entry.id   AF-A0A927VCY5-F1
#
_cell.length_a   1.000
_cell.length_b   1.000
_cell.length_c   1.000
_cell.angle_alpha   90.00
_cell.angle_beta   90.00
_cell.angle_gamma   90.00
#
_symmetry.space_group_name_H-M   'P 1'
#
loop_
_entity.id
_entity.type
_entity.pdbx_description
1 polymer ?
#
loop_
_entity_poly.entity_id
_entity_poly.type
_entity_poly.pdbx_seq_one_letter_code
_entity_poly.pdbx_strand_id
1 'polypeptide(L)'
;MNHLSPERFMIDDTLIEKDYDYMRRMMPDSGRMLFDLMEDLCDRLEYEGSFLYDECPDKATIQNLTDKIFEKISEDQTSALSFKDFIQTILCDEIFYRRCRYHRKKKMFGQ
;
A
#
# COMPACT_ATOMS: atom_id res chain seq x y z
N MET A 1 28.11 22.20 7.27
CA MET A 1 27.33 21.07 6.73
C MET A 1 26.52 20.50 7.88
N ASN A 2 25.20 20.64 7.82
CA ASN A 2 24.31 20.11 8.84
C ASN A 2 24.37 18.58 8.78
N HIS A 3 25.03 17.99 9.77
CA HIS A 3 25.01 16.56 10.03
C HIS A 3 23.61 16.25 10.54
N LEU A 4 22.68 15.98 9.63
CA LEU A 4 21.40 15.40 9.98
C LEU A 4 21.70 14.06 10.64
N SER A 5 21.41 13.94 11.94
CA SER A 5 21.57 12.68 12.66
C SER A 5 20.71 11.60 11.98
N PRO A 6 21.13 10.32 12.00
CA PRO A 6 20.33 9.21 11.47
C PRO A 6 18.89 9.19 12.00
N GLU A 7 18.70 9.70 13.23
CA GLU A 7 17.42 9.87 13.91
C GLU A 7 16.42 10.73 13.14
N ARG A 8 16.87 11.70 12.33
CA ARG A 8 15.97 12.58 11.55
C ARG A 8 15.47 11.94 10.25
N PHE A 9 16.12 10.87 9.78
CA PHE A 9 15.65 10.05 8.66
C PHE A 9 14.86 8.81 9.11
N MET A 10 14.86 8.52 10.41
CA MET A 10 13.83 7.69 11.02
C MET A 10 12.61 8.57 11.24
N ILE A 11 11.83 8.80 10.18
CA ILE A 11 10.41 9.13 10.40
C ILE A 11 9.94 8.09 11.41
N ASP A 12 9.55 8.53 12.61
CA ASP A 12 9.19 7.66 13.73
C ASP A 12 8.28 6.56 13.17
N ASP A 13 8.74 5.31 13.18
CA ASP A 13 7.99 4.20 12.60
C ASP A 13 6.59 4.13 13.20
N THR A 14 6.46 4.57 14.47
CA THR A 14 5.18 4.69 15.17
C THR A 14 4.32 5.83 14.64
N LEU A 15 4.89 6.89 14.09
CA LEU A 15 4.15 7.98 13.45
C LEU A 15 3.57 7.53 12.11
N ILE A 16 4.34 6.81 11.28
CA ILE A 16 3.84 6.27 10.00
C ILE A 16 2.70 5.28 10.26
N GLU A 17 2.85 4.38 11.22
CA GLU A 17 1.80 3.43 11.60
C GLU A 17 0.54 4.16 12.11
N LYS A 18 0.71 5.18 12.96
CA LYS A 18 -0.41 6.00 13.45
C LYS A 18 -1.11 6.78 12.33
N ASP A 19 -0.37 7.37 11.41
CA ASP A 19 -0.93 8.13 10.28
C ASP A 19 -1.68 7.20 9.33
N TYR A 20 -1.13 6.02 9.05
CA TYR A 20 -1.78 4.99 8.25
C TYR A 20 -3.10 4.53 8.89
N ASP A 21 -3.08 4.19 10.17
CA ASP A 21 -4.27 3.80 10.93
C ASP A 21 -5.31 4.93 11.00
N TYR A 22 -4.85 6.18 11.15
CA TYR A 22 -5.72 7.36 11.18
C TYR A 22 -6.42 7.57 9.83
N MET A 23 -5.67 7.55 8.73
CA MET A 23 -6.24 7.69 7.39
C MET A 23 -7.30 6.62 7.13
N ARG A 24 -7.03 5.37 7.52
CA ARG A 24 -8.00 4.27 7.40
C ARG A 24 -9.28 4.53 8.20
N ARG A 25 -9.17 5.02 9.44
CA ARG A 25 -10.35 5.33 10.29
C ARG A 25 -11.19 6.50 9.77
N MET A 26 -10.56 7.45 9.08
CA MET A 26 -11.24 8.62 8.51
C MET A 26 -11.93 8.33 7.18
N MET A 27 -11.69 7.16 6.57
CA MET A 27 -12.39 6.78 5.36
C MET A 27 -13.88 6.52 5.66
N PRO A 28 -14.78 6.99 4.78
CA PRO A 28 -16.21 6.77 4.95
C PRO A 28 -16.53 5.27 4.92
N ASP A 29 -17.68 4.89 5.49
CA ASP A 29 -18.12 3.48 5.51
C ASP A 29 -18.19 2.85 4.12
N SER A 30 -18.53 3.65 3.11
CA SER A 30 -18.53 3.26 1.71
C SER A 30 -17.14 2.88 1.17
N GLY A 31 -16.07 3.39 1.77
CA GLY A 31 -14.68 3.09 1.40
C GLY A 31 -14.07 1.93 2.18
N ARG A 32 -14.66 1.47 3.30
CA ARG A 32 -14.08 0.39 4.11
C ARG A 32 -13.90 -0.91 3.33
N MET A 33 -14.90 -1.27 2.52
CA MET A 33 -14.84 -2.48 1.69
C MET A 33 -13.66 -2.47 0.71
N LEU A 34 -13.27 -1.30 0.19
CA LEU A 34 -12.12 -1.16 -0.70
C LEU A 34 -10.82 -1.47 0.04
N PHE A 35 -10.63 -0.88 1.22
CA PHE A 35 -9.43 -1.09 2.03
C PHE A 35 -9.31 -2.52 2.54
N ASP A 36 -10.39 -3.12 3.01
CA ASP A 36 -10.38 -4.52 3.49
C ASP A 36 -10.02 -5.47 2.34
N LEU A 37 -10.56 -5.23 1.14
CA LEU A 37 -10.21 -6.01 -0.05
C LEU A 37 -8.75 -5.84 -0.47
N MET A 38 -8.22 -4.61 -0.39
CA MET A 38 -6.82 -4.31 -0.69
C MET A 38 -5.88 -5.00 0.29
N GLU A 39 -6.18 -4.96 1.59
CA GLU A 39 -5.39 -5.64 2.61
C GLU A 39 -5.39 -7.15 2.39
N ASP A 40 -6.57 -7.76 2.22
CA ASP A 40 -6.68 -9.19 1.94
C ASP A 40 -5.89 -9.59 0.68
N LEU A 41 -5.89 -8.73 -0.34
CA LEU A 41 -5.15 -8.97 -1.57
C LEU A 41 -3.64 -8.87 -1.33
N CYS A 42 -3.17 -7.82 -0.65
CA CYS A 42 -1.75 -7.61 -0.37
C CYS A 42 -1.21 -8.64 0.64
N ASP A 43 -2.01 -9.08 1.62
CA ASP A 43 -1.67 -10.16 2.57
C ASP A 43 -1.34 -11.45 1.85
N ARG A 44 -2.15 -11.82 0.84
CA ARG A 44 -1.91 -12.99 -0.01
C ARG A 44 -0.66 -12.87 -0.86
N LEU A 45 -0.15 -11.65 -1.05
CA LEU A 45 1.05 -11.37 -1.83
C LEU A 45 2.30 -11.21 -0.95
N GLU A 46 2.21 -11.36 0.37
CA GLU A 46 3.37 -11.33 1.30
C GLU A 46 4.15 -12.66 1.31
N TYR A 47 4.56 -13.13 0.15
CA TYR A 47 5.46 -14.29 0.01
C TYR A 47 6.89 -13.84 -0.33
N GLU A 48 7.87 -14.72 -0.09
CA GLU A 48 9.27 -14.44 -0.40
C GLU A 48 9.48 -14.25 -1.91
N GLY A 49 10.18 -13.18 -2.31
CA GLY A 49 10.37 -12.83 -3.72
C GLY A 49 9.12 -12.24 -4.39
N SER A 50 8.12 -11.83 -3.62
CA SER A 50 6.97 -11.10 -4.15
C SER A 50 7.35 -9.75 -4.75
N PHE A 51 6.66 -9.36 -5.83
CA PHE A 51 6.80 -8.06 -6.47
C PHE A 51 6.47 -6.89 -5.52
N LEU A 52 5.76 -7.16 -4.41
CA LEU A 52 5.51 -6.16 -3.36
C LEU A 52 6.81 -5.52 -2.84
N TYR A 53 7.91 -6.27 -2.88
CA TYR A 53 9.19 -5.84 -2.31
C TYR A 53 10.19 -5.36 -3.36
N ASP A 54 9.79 -5.30 -4.63
CA ASP A 54 10.64 -4.79 -5.70
C ASP A 54 10.80 -3.27 -5.57
N GLU A 55 11.98 -2.75 -5.93
CA GLU A 55 12.20 -1.30 -6.01
C GLU A 55 11.29 -0.66 -7.09
N CYS A 56 11.10 -1.38 -8.20
CA CYS A 56 10.29 -0.97 -9.34
C CYS A 56 9.30 -2.08 -9.72
N PRO A 57 8.11 -2.16 -9.08
CA PRO A 57 7.10 -3.13 -9.46
C PRO A 57 6.63 -2.89 -10.89
N ASP A 58 6.36 -3.97 -11.63
CA ASP A 58 5.89 -3.90 -13.01
C ASP A 58 4.51 -3.20 -13.10
N LYS A 59 4.39 -2.24 -14.02
CA LYS A 59 3.17 -1.43 -14.18
C LYS A 59 1.96 -2.28 -14.55
N ALA A 60 2.12 -3.28 -15.41
CA ALA A 60 1.01 -4.15 -15.81
C ALA A 60 0.51 -4.98 -14.63
N THR A 61 1.40 -5.40 -13.74
CA THR A 61 1.05 -6.08 -12.49
C THR A 61 0.17 -5.19 -11.61
N ILE A 62 0.57 -3.93 -11.38
CA ILE A 62 -0.23 -2.98 -10.59
C ILE A 62 -1.60 -2.71 -11.23
N GLN A 63 -1.64 -2.55 -12.56
CA GLN A 63 -2.89 -2.35 -13.30
C GLN A 63 -3.82 -3.57 -13.18
N ASN A 64 -3.30 -4.79 -13.37
CA ASN A 64 -4.06 -6.02 -13.24
C ASN A 64 -4.65 -6.19 -11.82
N LEU A 65 -3.93 -5.79 -10.78
CA LEU A 65 -4.45 -5.81 -9.41
C LEU A 65 -5.52 -4.75 -9.19
N THR A 66 -5.32 -3.55 -9.74
CA THR A 66 -6.33 -2.47 -9.73
C THR A 66 -7.62 -2.96 -10.37
N ASP A 67 -7.53 -3.62 -11.53
CA ASP A 67 -8.68 -4.17 -12.25
C ASP A 67 -9.42 -5.24 -11.42
N LYS A 68 -8.68 -6.18 -10.81
CA LYS A 68 -9.27 -7.20 -9.91
C LYS A 68 -10.00 -6.60 -8.71
N ILE A 69 -9.50 -5.49 -8.16
CA ILE A 69 -10.14 -4.79 -7.05
C ILE A 69 -11.40 -4.07 -7.55
N PHE A 70 -11.29 -3.36 -8.67
CA PHE A 70 -12.41 -2.65 -9.29
C PHE A 70 -13.56 -3.60 -9.64
N GLU A 71 -13.28 -4.74 -10.26
CA GLU A 71 -14.27 -5.77 -10.61
C GLU A 71 -15.05 -6.31 -9.40
N LYS A 72 -14.45 -6.30 -8.21
CA LYS A 72 -15.09 -6.77 -6.98
C LYS A 72 -15.96 -5.71 -6.30
N ILE A 73 -15.78 -4.43 -6.62
CA ILE A 73 -16.42 -3.30 -5.94
C ILE A 73 -17.48 -2.64 -6.81
N SER A 74 -17.32 -2.68 -8.13
CA SER A 74 -18.20 -1.97 -9.07
C SER A 74 -18.90 -2.93 -10.04
N GLU A 75 -20.23 -2.95 -9.97
CA GLU A 75 -21.08 -3.57 -11.00
C GLU A 75 -21.29 -2.64 -12.22
N ASP A 76 -21.13 -1.32 -12.02
CA ASP A 76 -21.36 -0.29 -13.03
C ASP A 76 -20.06 0.40 -13.46
N GLN A 77 -19.79 0.41 -14.78
CA GLN A 77 -18.54 0.90 -15.38
C GLN A 77 -18.59 2.39 -15.79
N THR A 78 -19.71 3.08 -15.58
CA THR A 78 -19.95 4.43 -16.12
C THR A 78 -19.05 5.53 -15.56
N SER A 79 -18.41 5.34 -14.40
CA SER A 79 -17.39 6.23 -13.83
C SER A 79 -16.04 5.54 -13.58
N ALA A 80 -15.70 4.54 -14.42
CA ALA A 80 -14.61 3.60 -14.16
C ALA A 80 -13.20 4.22 -14.09
N LEU A 81 -12.86 5.19 -14.95
CA LEU A 81 -11.47 5.69 -15.05
C LEU A 81 -11.01 6.43 -13.78
N SER A 82 -11.77 7.43 -13.33
CA SER A 82 -11.42 8.19 -12.12
C SER A 82 -11.41 7.33 -10.85
N PHE A 83 -12.25 6.30 -10.79
CA PHE A 83 -12.28 5.41 -9.63
C PHE A 83 -11.13 4.39 -9.66
N LYS A 84 -10.77 3.87 -10.85
CA LYS A 84 -9.58 3.02 -11.00
C LYS A 84 -8.28 3.74 -10.64
N ASP A 85 -8.13 5.02 -10.99
CA ASP A 85 -6.95 5.81 -10.61
C ASP A 85 -6.87 6.01 -9.09
N PHE A 86 -8.02 6.21 -8.44
CA PHE A 86 -8.10 6.26 -6.99
C PHE A 86 -7.72 4.92 -6.36
N ILE A 87 -8.30 3.80 -6.82
CA ILE A 87 -7.95 2.45 -6.38
C ILE A 87 -6.45 2.20 -6.56
N GLN A 88 -5.89 2.53 -7.71
CA GLN A 88 -4.47 2.33 -8.00
C GLN A 88 -3.58 3.14 -7.05
N THR A 89 -3.96 4.37 -6.73
CA THR A 89 -3.22 5.23 -5.80
C THR A 89 -3.17 4.58 -4.42
N ILE A 90 -4.33 4.20 -3.87
CA ILE A 90 -4.40 3.56 -2.55
C ILE A 90 -3.65 2.21 -2.55
N LEU A 91 -3.74 1.42 -3.63
CA LEU A 91 -2.99 0.17 -3.76
C LEU A 91 -1.47 0.43 -3.73
N CYS A 92 -0.99 1.43 -4.46
CA CYS A 92 0.43 1.80 -4.48
C CYS A 92 0.92 2.24 -3.08
N ASP A 93 0.11 3.02 -2.36
CA ASP A 93 0.41 3.45 -1.00
C ASP A 93 0.52 2.25 -0.05
N GLU A 94 -0.40 1.29 -0.16
CA GLU A 94 -0.40 0.05 0.63
C GLU A 94 0.83 -0.82 0.34
N ILE A 95 1.16 -1.01 -0.93
CA ILE A 95 2.36 -1.76 -1.36
C ILE A 95 3.62 -1.07 -0.84
N PHE A 96 3.69 0.26 -0.95
CA PHE A 96 4.82 1.04 -0.44
C PHE A 96 4.98 0.87 1.07
N TYR A 97 3.89 0.99 1.83
CA TYR A 97 3.89 0.81 3.28
C TYR A 97 4.43 -0.58 3.69
N ARG A 98 3.95 -1.66 3.03
CA ARG A 98 4.42 -3.04 3.27
C ARG A 98 5.87 -3.24 2.89
N ARG A 99 6.33 -2.68 1.77
CA ARG A 99 7.74 -2.71 1.35
C ARG A 99 8.65 -2.03 2.35
N CYS A 100 8.28 -0.84 2.82
CA CYS A 100 8.99 -0.14 3.87
C CYS A 100 9.03 -0.97 5.16
N ARG A 101 7.91 -1.56 5.57
CA ARG A 101 7.84 -2.48 6.72
C ARG A 101 8.75 -3.70 6.55
N TYR A 102 8.77 -4.32 5.37
CA TYR A 102 9.60 -5.48 5.06
C TYR A 102 11.10 -5.14 5.13
N HIS A 103 11.55 -4.08 4.47
CA HIS A 103 12.96 -3.67 4.51
C HIS A 103 13.40 -3.22 5.91
N ARG A 104 12.50 -2.60 6.69
CA ARG A 104 12.76 -2.29 8.12
C ARG A 104 13.01 -3.56 8.92
N LYS A 105 12.13 -4.57 8.79
CA LYS A 105 12.31 -5.88 9.46
C LYS A 105 13.63 -6.55 9.06
N LYS A 106 13.98 -6.57 7.77
CA LYS A 106 15.27 -7.13 7.31
C LYS A 106 16.48 -6.42 7.94
N LYS A 107 16.46 -5.08 8.02
CA LYS A 107 17.53 -4.30 8.68
C LYS A 107 17.66 -4.62 10.17
N MET A 108 16.55 -4.80 10.88
CA MET A 108 16.55 -5.08 12.33
C MET A 108 17.02 -6.51 12.65
N PHE A 109 16.61 -7.49 11.83
CA PHE A 109 16.84 -8.91 12.10
C PHE A 109 17.98 -9.53 11.27
N GLY A 110 18.68 -8.73 10.45
CA GLY A 110 19.92 -9.13 9.79
C GLY A 110 19.81 -10.36 8.88
N GLN A 111 18.71 -10.48 8.13
CA GLN A 111 18.53 -11.49 7.08
C GLN A 111 18.77 -10.91 5.69
#